data_AF-A0A2E7E5Q6-F1
#
_entry.id   AF-A0A2E7E5Q6-F1
#
_cell.length_a   1.000
_cell.length_b   1.000
_cell.length_c   1.000
_cell.angle_alpha   90.00
_cell.angle_beta   90.00
_cell.angle_gamma   90.00
#
_symmetry.space_group_name_H-M   'P 1'
#
loop_
_entity.id
_entity.type
_entity.pdbx_description
1 polymer ?
#
loop_
_entity_poly.entity_id
_entity_poly.type
_entity_poly.pdbx_seq_one_letter_code
_entity_poly.pdbx_strand_id
1 'polypeptide(L)'
;MKAWLLTGILAFISTAVLAEQPPAIKLEGVAHLEPGSKMYRKVDKSEYEIGDVVKLQDEKSDSVTRKARILRVGNKSVVLEVLATTE
;
A
#
# COMPACT_ATOMS: atom_id res chain seq x y z
N MET A 1 -40.63 30.66 -30.09
CA MET A 1 -40.27 30.76 -28.65
C MET A 1 -40.77 29.47 -27.99
N LYS A 2 -40.07 28.70 -27.17
CA LYS A 2 -38.71 28.71 -26.60
C LYS A 2 -38.60 27.38 -25.82
N ALA A 3 -37.50 26.63 -26.01
CA ALA A 3 -36.97 25.56 -25.13
C ALA A 3 -37.86 24.29 -24.95
N TRP A 4 -37.36 23.07 -24.83
CA TRP A 4 -36.34 22.62 -23.87
C TRP A 4 -35.38 21.60 -24.50
N LEU A 5 -34.09 21.93 -24.46
CA LEU A 5 -33.01 20.95 -24.35
C LEU A 5 -33.19 20.15 -23.06
N LEU A 6 -32.74 18.89 -23.07
CA LEU A 6 -31.76 18.31 -22.13
C LEU A 6 -31.92 16.78 -22.17
N THR A 7 -31.44 16.15 -23.23
CA THR A 7 -31.13 14.72 -23.20
C THR A 7 -29.92 14.56 -22.31
N GLY A 8 -30.18 14.20 -21.05
CA GLY A 8 -29.19 14.05 -20.00
C GLY A 8 -28.09 13.10 -20.41
N ILE A 9 -26.86 13.57 -20.28
CA ILE A 9 -25.63 12.80 -20.33
C ILE A 9 -25.71 11.77 -19.19
N LEU A 10 -25.93 10.50 -19.53
CA LEU A 10 -25.75 9.43 -18.55
C LEU A 10 -24.24 9.24 -18.37
N ALA A 11 -23.73 9.78 -17.27
CA ALA A 11 -22.36 9.68 -16.82
C ALA A 11 -21.93 8.21 -16.69
N PHE A 12 -21.15 7.72 -17.66
CA PHE A 12 -20.36 6.51 -17.49
C PHE A 12 -19.08 6.88 -16.75
N ILE A 13 -19.18 6.98 -15.43
CA ILE A 13 -18.02 7.09 -14.56
C ILE A 13 -17.42 5.68 -14.51
N SER A 14 -16.47 5.38 -15.40
CA SER A 14 -15.58 4.24 -15.22
C SER A 14 -14.82 4.46 -13.93
N THR A 15 -15.27 3.86 -12.82
CA THR A 15 -14.42 3.62 -11.67
C THR A 15 -13.28 2.75 -12.16
N ALA A 16 -12.15 3.39 -12.44
CA ALA A 16 -10.89 2.70 -12.58
C ALA A 16 -10.71 1.89 -11.29
N VAL A 17 -10.92 0.57 -11.39
CA VAL A 17 -10.43 -0.37 -10.40
C VAL A 17 -8.92 -0.24 -10.50
N LEU A 18 -8.38 0.65 -9.67
CA LEU A 18 -6.96 0.74 -9.41
C LEU A 18 -6.57 -0.69 -9.09
N ALA A 19 -5.83 -1.32 -10.00
CA ALA A 19 -5.36 -2.69 -9.82
C ALA A 19 -4.87 -2.81 -8.38
N GLU A 20 -5.36 -3.82 -7.65
CA GLU A 20 -5.02 -4.13 -6.27
C GLU A 20 -3.50 -4.34 -6.17
N GLN A 21 -2.75 -3.23 -6.18
CA GLN A 21 -1.34 -3.22 -5.96
C GLN A 21 -1.17 -3.61 -4.49
N PRO A 22 -0.29 -4.58 -4.19
CA PRO A 22 -0.07 -4.99 -2.82
C PRO A 22 0.25 -3.73 -2.01
N PRO A 23 -0.42 -3.53 -0.86
CA PRO A 23 -0.36 -2.28 -0.14
C PRO A 23 1.11 -1.94 0.16
N ALA A 24 1.54 -0.78 -0.32
CA ALA A 24 2.91 -0.33 -0.24
C ALA A 24 3.08 0.55 1.01
N ILE A 25 3.96 0.13 1.92
CA ILE A 25 4.31 0.90 3.10
C ILE A 25 5.56 1.73 2.78
N LYS A 26 5.40 3.06 2.76
CA LYS A 26 6.51 3.99 2.57
C LYS A 26 7.29 4.17 3.88
N LEU A 27 8.60 4.00 3.81
CA LEU A 27 9.53 4.06 4.94
C LEU A 27 10.81 4.75 4.49
N GLU A 28 11.49 5.48 5.37
CA GLU A 28 12.84 5.95 5.10
C GLU A 28 13.87 4.84 5.41
N GLY A 29 14.92 4.74 4.60
CA GLY A 29 16.05 3.85 4.85
C GLY A 29 15.77 2.38 4.52
N VAL A 30 14.86 2.09 3.60
CA VAL A 30 14.49 0.72 3.19
C VAL A 30 15.70 -0.05 2.65
N ALA A 31 16.66 0.64 2.05
CA ALA A 31 17.91 0.07 1.56
C ALA A 31 18.69 -0.68 2.65
N HIS A 32 18.67 -0.14 3.88
CA HIS A 32 19.47 -0.62 5.02
C HIS A 32 18.76 -1.68 5.87
N LEU A 33 17.56 -2.08 5.48
CA LEU A 33 16.81 -3.09 6.22
C LEU A 33 17.35 -4.48 5.94
N GLU A 34 17.83 -5.13 7.00
CA GLU A 34 18.32 -6.50 6.92
C GLU A 34 17.16 -7.52 6.93
N PRO A 35 17.26 -8.63 6.18
CA PRO A 35 16.33 -9.74 6.28
C PRO A 35 16.16 -10.24 7.72
N GLY A 36 14.93 -10.54 8.12
CA GLY A 36 14.59 -10.94 9.48
C GLY A 36 14.43 -9.77 10.46
N SER A 37 14.75 -8.53 10.05
CA SER A 37 14.52 -7.35 10.88
C SER A 37 13.03 -7.15 11.12
N LYS A 38 12.66 -7.03 12.40
CA LYS A 38 11.28 -6.72 12.81
C LYS A 38 11.15 -5.23 13.07
N MET A 39 10.09 -4.63 12.55
CA MET A 39 9.82 -3.22 12.77
C MET A 39 8.36 -2.95 13.04
N TYR A 40 8.14 -1.86 13.76
CA TYR A 40 6.83 -1.36 14.11
C TYR A 40 6.49 -0.17 13.21
N ARG A 41 5.34 -0.22 12.54
CA ARG A 41 4.87 0.90 11.72
C ARG A 41 3.47 1.31 12.14
N LYS A 42 3.28 2.61 12.36
CA LYS A 42 1.95 3.19 12.53
C LYS A 42 1.24 3.22 11.18
N VAL A 43 0.00 2.76 11.16
CA VAL A 43 -0.87 2.75 9.98
C VAL A 43 -2.25 3.29 10.38
N ASP A 44 -2.90 4.02 9.48
CA ASP A 44 -4.16 4.72 9.79
C ASP A 44 -5.34 3.77 10.01
N LYS A 45 -5.41 2.66 9.26
CA LYS A 45 -6.40 1.58 9.42
C LYS A 45 -5.82 0.22 9.08
N SER A 46 -6.44 -0.81 9.65
CA SER A 46 -6.06 -2.22 9.55
C SER A 46 -6.46 -2.83 8.20
N GLU A 47 -5.92 -2.30 7.10
CA GLU A 47 -6.02 -2.92 5.75
C GLU A 47 -5.07 -4.11 5.59
N TYR A 48 -4.36 -4.47 6.66
CA TYR A 48 -3.36 -5.52 6.69
C TYR A 48 -3.86 -6.65 7.58
N GLU A 49 -3.63 -7.87 7.13
CA GLU A 49 -3.88 -9.09 7.89
C GLU A 49 -2.56 -9.74 8.31
N ILE A 50 -2.62 -10.54 9.38
CA ILE A 50 -1.43 -11.29 9.82
C ILE A 50 -1.09 -12.34 8.77
N GLY A 51 0.15 -12.35 8.30
CA GLY A 51 0.63 -13.22 7.24
C GLY A 51 0.76 -12.52 5.88
N ASP A 52 0.16 -11.35 5.71
CA ASP A 52 0.24 -10.58 4.47
C ASP A 52 1.68 -10.21 4.12
N VAL A 53 1.98 -10.26 2.81
CA VAL A 53 3.26 -9.79 2.28
C VAL A 53 3.05 -8.41 1.67
N VAL A 54 3.67 -7.41 2.28
CA VAL A 54 3.62 -6.01 1.87
C VAL A 54 4.91 -5.60 1.18
N LYS A 55 4.80 -4.59 0.32
CA LYS A 55 5.97 -3.96 -0.30
C LYS A 55 6.41 -2.79 0.56
N LEU A 56 7.66 -2.81 1.00
CA LEU A 56 8.31 -1.64 1.62
C LEU A 56 8.95 -0.82 0.50
N GLN A 57 8.63 0.46 0.42
CA GLN A 57 9.20 1.38 -0.57
C GLN A 57 9.93 2.50 0.15
N ASP A 58 11.14 2.83 -0.31
CA ASP A 58 11.88 3.95 0.26
C ASP A 58 11.21 5.28 -0.07
N GLU A 59 10.99 6.12 0.94
CA GLU A 59 10.36 7.43 0.76
C GLU A 59 11.21 8.39 -0.09
N LYS A 60 12.54 8.23 -0.09
CA LYS A 60 13.47 9.06 -0.86
C LYS A 60 13.82 8.47 -2.22
N SER A 61 13.49 7.19 -2.46
CA SER A 61 13.80 6.51 -3.71
C SER A 61 12.79 5.41 -4.03
N ASP A 62 11.90 5.68 -4.99
CA ASP A 62 10.88 4.71 -5.41
C ASP A 62 11.47 3.41 -5.98
N SER A 63 12.74 3.42 -6.41
CA SER A 63 13.48 2.27 -6.93
C SER A 63 13.92 1.29 -5.85
N VAL A 64 14.06 1.76 -4.60
CA VAL A 64 14.51 0.92 -3.49
C VAL A 64 13.29 0.30 -2.82
N THR A 65 13.11 -1.01 -3.04
CA THR A 65 11.95 -1.72 -2.51
C THR A 65 12.36 -3.05 -1.87
N ARG A 66 11.75 -3.37 -0.74
CA ARG A 66 11.90 -4.65 -0.03
C ARG A 66 10.54 -5.29 0.14
N LYS A 67 10.50 -6.58 0.44
CA LYS A 67 9.26 -7.26 0.86
C LYS A 67 9.29 -7.45 2.36
N ALA A 68 8.13 -7.39 3.00
CA ALA A 68 8.00 -7.73 4.41
C ALA A 68 6.71 -8.50 4.66
N ARG A 69 6.70 -9.34 5.69
CA ARG A 69 5.52 -10.06 6.16
C ARG A 69 4.96 -9.39 7.40
N ILE A 70 3.64 -9.22 7.46
CA ILE A 70 2.95 -8.76 8.66
C ILE A 70 2.92 -9.89 9.69
N LEU A 71 3.55 -9.66 10.85
CA LEU A 71 3.57 -10.61 11.97
C LEU A 71 2.44 -10.33 12.97
N ARG A 72 2.05 -9.07 13.11
CA ARG A 72 1.00 -8.65 14.05
C ARG A 72 0.31 -7.40 13.55
N VAL A 73 -1.00 -7.35 13.77
CA VAL A 73 -1.84 -6.19 13.47
C VAL A 73 -2.45 -5.68 14.76
N GLY A 74 -2.28 -4.38 15.01
CA GLY A 74 -2.87 -3.62 16.10
C GLY A 74 -3.80 -2.53 15.55
N ASN A 75 -4.51 -1.84 16.44
CA ASN A 75 -5.58 -0.91 16.04
C ASN A 75 -5.10 0.26 15.14
N LYS A 76 -3.83 0.68 15.28
CA LYS A 76 -3.20 1.77 14.50
C LYS A 76 -1.74 1.47 14.15
N SER A 77 -1.38 0.20 14.13
CA SER A 77 -0.01 -0.21 13.93
C SER A 77 0.12 -1.65 13.51
N VAL A 78 1.20 -1.96 12.83
CA VAL A 78 1.57 -3.30 12.42
C VAL A 78 3.01 -3.58 12.85
N VAL A 79 3.28 -4.83 13.18
CA VAL A 79 4.64 -5.36 13.30
C VAL A 79 4.89 -6.17 12.05
N LEU A 80 5.97 -5.85 11.35
CA LEU A 80 6.34 -6.50 10.10
C LEU A 80 7.79 -6.97 10.15
N GLU A 81 8.08 -8.06 9.44
CA GLU A 81 9.39 -8.68 9.32
C GLU A 81 9.87 -8.60 7.88
N VAL A 82 11.05 -8.04 7.70
CA VAL A 82 11.67 -7.87 6.37
C VAL A 82 12.04 -9.25 5.85
N LEU A 83 11.56 -9.59 4.65
CA LEU A 83 11.87 -10.86 4.01
C LEU A 83 13.23 -10.76 3.31
N ALA A 84 13.94 -11.88 3.24
CA ALA A 84 15.13 -11.97 2.40
C ALA A 84 14.75 -11.73 0.93
N THR A 85 15.29 -10.68 0.33
CA THR A 85 15.33 -10.58 -1.13
C THR A 85 16.54 -11.40 -1.59
N THR A 86 16.29 -12.49 -2.30
CA THR A 86 17.32 -13.17 -3.08
C THR A 86 17.62 -12.30 -4.30
N GLU A 87 18.56 -11.37 -4.17
CA GLU A 87 19.24 -10.70 -5.28
C GLU A 87 20.67 -11.24 -5.40
#